data_AF-A0AAU2EMW7-F1
#
_entry.id   AF-A0AAU2EMW7-F1
#
_cell.length_a   1.000
_cell.length_b   1.000
_cell.length_c   1.000
_cell.angle_alpha   90.00
_cell.angle_beta   90.00
_cell.angle_gamma   90.00
#
_symmetry.space_group_name_H-M   'P 1'
#
loop_
_entity.id
_entity.type
_entity.pdbx_description
1 polymer ?
#
loop_
_entity_poly.entity_id
_entity_poly.type
_entity_poly.pdbx_seq_one_letter_code
_entity_poly.pdbx_strand_id
1 'polypeptide(L)'
;MSMIKQYPADAETVTRRATAIAQLEDDCMRWTALTELFRYCGDIAAAYTHQNRAVVALVEDVAEVYHAERYALRHPPQERAA
;
A
#
# COMPACT_ATOMS: atom_id res chain seq x y z
N MET A 1 -27.92 -7.03 -6.93
CA MET A 1 -26.96 -5.99 -6.50
C MET A 1 -25.76 -6.08 -7.41
N SER A 2 -25.53 -5.07 -8.26
CA SER A 2 -24.39 -5.06 -9.18
C SER A 2 -23.12 -4.74 -8.36
N MET A 3 -22.28 -5.74 -8.13
CA MET A 3 -21.07 -5.64 -7.30
C MET A 3 -19.92 -4.98 -8.06
N ILE A 4 -20.10 -3.73 -8.49
CA ILE A 4 -18.98 -2.93 -8.98
C ILE A 4 -18.47 -2.10 -7.80
N LYS A 5 -17.35 -2.51 -7.20
CA LYS A 5 -16.63 -1.70 -6.22
C LYS A 5 -15.92 -0.52 -6.90
N GLN A 6 -15.76 0.57 -6.16
CA GLN A 6 -15.05 1.77 -6.62
C GLN A 6 -13.57 1.67 -6.26
N TYR A 7 -12.71 1.59 -7.28
CA TYR A 7 -11.24 1.55 -7.14
C TYR A 7 -10.66 2.60 -6.17
N PRO A 8 -11.09 3.89 -6.19
CA PRO A 8 -10.49 4.90 -5.32
C PRO A 8 -10.57 4.61 -3.82
N ALA A 9 -11.65 4.00 -3.34
CA ALA A 9 -11.83 3.71 -1.91
C ALA A 9 -10.93 2.54 -1.45
N ASP A 10 -10.80 1.53 -2.31
CA ASP A 10 -9.90 0.40 -2.06
C ASP A 10 -8.43 0.87 -2.13
N ALA A 11 -8.08 1.71 -3.12
CA ALA A 11 -6.76 2.32 -3.27
C ALA A 11 -6.36 3.18 -2.04
N GLU A 12 -7.27 3.99 -1.51
CA GLU A 12 -7.05 4.76 -0.28
C GLU A 12 -6.78 3.85 0.92
N THR A 13 -7.53 2.75 1.02
CA THR A 13 -7.39 1.78 2.12
C THR A 13 -6.03 1.09 2.08
N VAL A 14 -5.59 0.63 0.90
CA VAL A 14 -4.28 -0.02 0.77
C VAL A 14 -3.13 0.96 0.95
N THR A 15 -3.27 2.20 0.45
CA THR A 15 -2.31 3.30 0.66
C THR A 15 -2.11 3.58 2.15
N ARG A 16 -3.20 3.75 2.91
CA ARG A 16 -3.13 4.02 4.35
C ARG A 16 -2.41 2.91 5.13
N ARG A 17 -2.66 1.65 4.74
CA ARG A 17 -1.98 0.49 5.35
C ARG A 17 -0.50 0.46 4.97
N ALA A 18 -0.16 0.73 3.72
CA ALA A 18 1.22 0.80 3.25
C ALA A 18 2.04 1.85 4.04
N THR A 19 1.47 3.04 4.27
CA THR A 19 2.07 4.09 5.11
C THR A 19 2.35 3.60 6.53
N ALA A 20 1.35 2.98 7.18
CA ALA A 20 1.50 2.46 8.54
C ALA A 20 2.58 1.36 8.61
N ILE A 21 2.64 0.49 7.61
CA ILE A 21 3.65 -0.58 7.53
C ILE A 21 5.05 -0.02 7.32
N ALA A 22 5.20 1.04 6.52
CA ALA A 22 6.49 1.70 6.29
C ALA A 22 7.14 2.24 7.58
N GLN A 23 6.31 2.58 8.58
CA GLN A 23 6.72 3.09 9.88
C GLN A 23 7.10 1.98 10.88
N LEU A 24 6.86 0.70 10.56
CA LEU A 24 7.25 -0.40 11.44
C LEU A 24 8.79 -0.51 11.51
N GLU A 25 9.31 -0.40 12.73
CA GLU A 25 10.75 -0.52 13.00
C GLU A 25 11.23 -1.96 12.89
N ASP A 26 10.45 -2.91 13.43
CA ASP A 26 10.78 -4.34 13.37
C ASP A 26 10.62 -4.89 11.95
N ASP A 27 11.73 -5.40 11.40
CA ASP A 27 11.80 -5.92 10.04
C ASP A 27 10.92 -7.15 9.83
N CYS A 28 10.83 -8.04 10.82
CA CYS A 28 10.01 -9.24 10.73
C CYS A 28 8.52 -8.87 10.66
N MET A 29 8.05 -8.04 11.60
CA MET A 29 6.69 -7.52 11.61
C MET A 29 6.36 -6.78 10.32
N ARG A 30 7.29 -5.96 9.82
CA ARG A 30 7.11 -5.20 8.58
C ARG A 30 6.92 -6.11 7.37
N TRP A 31 7.76 -7.14 7.21
CA TRP A 31 7.65 -8.09 6.10
C TRP A 31 6.38 -8.93 6.18
N THR A 32 5.98 -9.34 7.39
CA THR A 32 4.72 -10.04 7.61
C THR A 32 3.53 -9.17 7.22
N ALA A 33 3.49 -7.91 7.67
CA ALA A 33 2.40 -6.99 7.35
C ALA A 33 2.33 -6.65 5.86
N LEU A 34 3.47 -6.48 5.17
CA LEU A 34 3.50 -6.32 3.70
C LEU A 34 2.91 -7.53 2.99
N THR A 35 3.27 -8.74 3.42
CA THR A 35 2.75 -9.98 2.84
C THR A 35 1.23 -10.08 3.01
N GLU A 36 0.72 -9.73 4.18
CA GLU A 36 -0.71 -9.69 4.45
C GLU A 36 -1.43 -8.63 3.61
N LEU A 37 -0.82 -7.46 3.41
CA LEU A 37 -1.36 -6.41 2.56
C LEU A 37 -1.43 -6.85 1.09
N PHE A 38 -0.41 -7.50 0.56
CA PHE A 38 -0.45 -8.02 -0.81
C PHE A 38 -1.51 -9.10 -1.01
N ARG A 39 -1.68 -10.00 -0.03
CA ARG A 39 -2.79 -10.97 -0.04
C ARG A 39 -4.15 -10.25 -0.06
N TYR A 40 -4.29 -9.22 0.78
CA TYR A 40 -5.50 -8.40 0.83
C TYR A 40 -5.80 -7.67 -0.50
N CYS A 41 -4.78 -7.20 -1.22
CA CYS A 41 -4.96 -6.65 -2.57
C CYS A 41 -5.54 -7.70 -3.53
N GLY A 42 -5.10 -8.95 -3.45
CA GLY A 42 -5.68 -10.07 -4.21
C GLY A 42 -7.15 -10.31 -3.88
N ASP A 43 -7.49 -10.31 -2.58
CA ASP A 43 -8.86 -10.50 -2.11
C ASP A 43 -9.79 -9.36 -2.58
N ILE A 44 -9.31 -8.11 -2.55
CA ILE A 44 -10.04 -6.96 -3.10
C ILE A 44 -10.22 -7.13 -4.61
N ALA A 45 -9.15 -7.43 -5.33
CA ALA A 45 -9.15 -7.51 -6.79
C ALA A 45 -10.12 -8.57 -7.32
N ALA A 46 -10.36 -9.64 -6.56
CA ALA A 46 -11.34 -10.67 -6.89
C ALA A 46 -12.77 -10.12 -7.11
N ALA A 47 -13.10 -8.99 -6.49
CA ALA A 47 -14.39 -8.31 -6.63
C ALA A 47 -14.52 -7.45 -7.91
N TYR A 48 -13.45 -7.28 -8.69
CA TYR A 48 -13.44 -6.47 -9.90
C TYR A 48 -13.64 -7.31 -11.16
N THR A 49 -14.30 -6.74 -12.18
CA THR A 49 -14.46 -7.38 -13.50
C THR A 49 -13.12 -7.72 -14.16
N HIS A 50 -12.10 -6.88 -13.94
CA HIS A 50 -10.75 -7.06 -14.46
C HIS A 50 -9.75 -7.28 -13.32
N GLN A 51 -9.89 -8.41 -12.62
CA GLN A 51 -9.13 -8.78 -11.43
C GLN A 51 -7.62 -8.55 -11.59
N ASN A 52 -7.03 -9.04 -12.68
CA ASN A 52 -5.58 -8.90 -12.94
C ASN A 52 -5.14 -7.44 -13.06
N ARG A 53 -5.96 -6.55 -13.62
CA ARG A 53 -5.62 -5.12 -13.70
C ARG A 53 -5.76 -4.45 -12.34
N ALA A 54 -6.82 -4.80 -11.59
CA ALA A 54 -7.06 -4.26 -10.26
C ALA A 54 -5.96 -4.67 -9.27
N VAL A 55 -5.53 -5.94 -9.28
CA VAL A 55 -4.46 -6.41 -8.38
C VAL A 55 -3.13 -5.75 -8.70
N VAL A 56 -2.78 -5.59 -9.98
CA VAL A 56 -1.54 -4.92 -10.40
C VAL A 56 -1.55 -3.48 -9.91
N ALA A 57 -2.61 -2.73 -10.18
CA ALA A 57 -2.70 -1.33 -9.78
C ALA A 57 -2.64 -1.15 -8.25
N LEU A 58 -3.37 -1.98 -7.48
CA LEU A 58 -3.31 -1.93 -6.02
C LEU A 58 -1.91 -2.30 -5.46
N VAL A 59 -1.21 -3.24 -6.09
CA VAL A 59 0.15 -3.64 -5.68
C VAL A 59 1.16 -2.52 -6.00
N GLU A 60 1.02 -1.88 -7.17
CA GLU A 60 1.84 -0.74 -7.56
C GLU A 60 1.66 0.43 -6.58
N ASP A 61 0.40 0.78 -6.24
CA ASP A 61 0.08 1.80 -5.25
C ASP A 61 0.74 1.50 -3.88
N VAL A 62 0.66 0.25 -3.41
CA VAL A 62 1.30 -0.18 -2.16
C VAL A 62 2.83 -0.03 -2.22
N ALA A 63 3.45 -0.45 -3.33
CA ALA A 63 4.90 -0.39 -3.49
C ALA A 63 5.41 1.06 -3.53
N GLU A 64 4.76 1.92 -4.32
CA GLU A 64 5.12 3.34 -4.45
C GLU A 64 5.06 4.05 -3.10
N VAL A 65 3.93 3.93 -2.40
CA VAL A 65 3.71 4.56 -1.09
C VAL A 65 4.72 4.04 -0.06
N TYR A 66 4.88 2.72 0.03
CA TYR A 66 5.81 2.12 0.98
C TYR A 66 7.25 2.62 0.75
N HIS A 67 7.71 2.66 -0.49
CA HIS A 67 9.06 3.12 -0.81
C HIS A 67 9.24 4.61 -0.52
N ALA A 68 8.27 5.46 -0.88
CA ALA A 68 8.30 6.90 -0.61
C ALA A 68 8.39 7.19 0.90
N GLU A 69 7.56 6.54 1.71
CA GLU A 69 7.54 6.70 3.16
C GLU A 69 8.85 6.22 3.80
N ARG A 70 9.37 5.05 3.39
CA ARG A 70 10.67 4.55 3.87
C ARG A 70 11.82 5.47 3.49
N TYR A 71 11.78 6.08 2.30
CA TYR A 71 12.78 7.05 1.88
C TYR A 71 12.72 8.30 2.76
N ALA A 72 11.53 8.86 2.99
CA ALA A 72 11.34 10.04 3.82
C ALA A 72 11.82 9.84 5.27
N LEU A 73 11.57 8.66 5.86
CA LEU A 73 12.04 8.32 7.20
C LEU A 73 13.57 8.23 7.31
N ARG A 74 14.25 7.79 6.25
CA ARG A 74 15.73 7.68 6.20
C ARG A 74 16.41 8.98 5.81
N HIS A 75 15.69 9.84 5.10
CA HIS A 75 16.17 11.12 4.60
C HIS A 75 15.20 12.22 5.04
N PRO A 76 15.08 12.47 6.37
CA PRO A 76 14.25 13.55 6.84
C PRO A 76 14.71 14.84 6.15
N PRO A 77 13.79 15.71 5.71
CA PRO A 77 14.17 16.96 5.09
C PRO A 77 15.14 17.66 6.04
N GLN A 78 16.37 17.85 5.58
CA GLN A 78 17.33 18.66 6.31
C GLN A 78 16.70 20.04 6.41
N GLU A 79 16.15 20.38 7.57
CA GLU A 79 15.80 21.75 7.87
C GLU A 79 17.04 22.56 7.51
N ARG A 80 16.90 23.40 6.47
CA ARG A 80 17.98 24.24 6.00
C ARG A 80 18.43 25.03 7.22
N ALA A 81 19.60 24.70 7.74
CA ALA A 81 20.25 25.41 8.82
C ALA A 81 20.23 26.90 8.43
N ALA A 82 19.38 27.65 9.11
CA ALA A 82 19.32 29.10 9.06
C ALA A 82 20.45 29.67 9.92
#